data_AF-A0A382TRL6-F1
#
_entry.id   AF-A0A382TRL6-F1
#
_cell.length_a   1.000
_cell.length_b   1.000
_cell.length_c   1.000
_cell.angle_alpha   90.00
_cell.angle_beta   90.00
_cell.angle_gamma   90.00
#
_symmetry.space_group_name_H-M   'P 1'
#
loop_
_entity.id
_entity.type
_entity.pdbx_description
1 polymer ?
#
loop_
_entity_poly.entity_id
_entity_poly.type
_entity_poly.pdbx_seq_one_letter_code
_entity_poly.pdbx_strand_id
1 'polypeptide(L)'
;MTSESERIKEIVNYIEATITEIDGHTKNMEELFKMDKWGKDKTLYEIIINSYERHRNTLKRIQKMIEGEKVESGLYTLSAKSEIDMIKERIEKL
;
A
#
# COMPACT_ATOMS: atom_id res chain seq x y z
N MET A 1 15.51 -30.82 4.56
CA MET A 1 15.63 -29.37 4.78
C MET A 1 15.21 -28.70 3.49
N THR A 2 14.14 -27.91 3.51
CA THR A 2 13.67 -27.13 2.36
C THR A 2 14.81 -26.25 1.85
N SER A 3 15.03 -26.21 0.53
CA SER A 3 16.11 -25.41 -0.04
C SER A 3 15.85 -23.91 0.18
N GLU A 4 16.90 -23.10 0.23
CA GLU A 4 16.76 -21.64 0.35
C GLU A 4 15.90 -21.05 -0.78
N SER A 5 16.06 -21.55 -2.01
CA SER A 5 15.25 -21.16 -3.17
C SER A 5 13.75 -21.44 -2.98
N GLU A 6 13.42 -22.57 -2.35
CA GLU A 6 12.03 -22.97 -2.12
C GLU A 6 11.36 -22.10 -1.04
N ARG A 7 12.10 -21.74 0.02
CA ARG A 7 11.63 -20.77 1.03
C ARG A 7 11.41 -19.37 0.44
N ILE A 8 12.30 -18.94 -0.45
CA ILE A 8 12.14 -17.64 -1.14
C ILE A 8 10.85 -17.64 -1.98
N LYS A 9 10.57 -18.72 -2.71
CA LYS A 9 9.32 -18.83 -3.48
C LYS A 9 8.08 -18.80 -2.59
N GLU A 10 8.09 -19.49 -1.45
CA GLU A 10 6.99 -19.44 -0.49
C GLU A 10 6.73 -18.02 0.02
N ILE A 11 7.80 -17.27 0.33
CA ILE A 11 7.70 -15.87 0.77
C ILE A 11 7.11 -14.98 -0.33
N VAL A 12 7.57 -15.14 -1.58
CA VAL A 12 7.03 -14.37 -2.71
C VAL A 12 5.53 -14.66 -2.90
N ASN A 13 5.13 -15.93 -2.92
CA ASN A 13 3.72 -16.32 -3.05
C ASN A 13 2.87 -15.75 -1.91
N TYR A 14 3.38 -15.76 -0.68
CA TYR A 14 2.69 -15.17 0.48
C TYR A 14 2.52 -13.65 0.30
N ILE A 15 3.56 -12.96 -0.14
CA ILE A 15 3.52 -11.51 -0.40
C ILE A 15 2.48 -11.19 -1.49
N GLU A 16 2.46 -11.94 -2.59
CA GLU A 16 1.52 -11.74 -3.69
C GLU A 16 0.05 -11.98 -3.27
N ALA A 17 -0.19 -13.07 -2.52
CA ALA A 17 -1.51 -13.36 -1.97
C ALA A 17 -1.99 -12.24 -1.03
N THR A 18 -1.10 -11.77 -0.15
CA THR A 18 -1.41 -10.69 0.79
C THR A 18 -1.68 -9.37 0.07
N ILE A 19 -0.90 -9.02 -0.95
CA ILE A 19 -1.13 -7.81 -1.77
C ILE A 19 -2.51 -7.88 -2.44
N THR A 20 -2.89 -9.05 -2.97
CA THR A 20 -4.19 -9.26 -3.62
C THR A 20 -5.35 -9.07 -2.65
N GLU A 21 -5.22 -9.59 -1.42
CA GLU A 21 -6.21 -9.39 -0.36
C GLU A 21 -6.33 -7.91 0.04
N ILE A 22 -5.20 -7.22 0.20
CA ILE A 22 -5.18 -5.78 0.50
C ILE A 22 -5.85 -4.98 -0.63
N ASP A 23 -5.55 -5.29 -1.89
CA ASP A 23 -6.16 -4.61 -3.05
C ASP A 23 -7.70 -4.81 -3.05
N GLY A 24 -8.18 -5.99 -2.68
CA GLY A 24 -9.61 -6.27 -2.48
C GLY A 24 -10.22 -5.45 -1.34
N HIS A 25 -9.57 -5.42 -0.17
CA HIS A 25 -10.03 -4.64 0.99
C HIS A 25 -10.05 -3.13 0.73
N THR A 26 -9.01 -2.59 0.07
CA THR A 26 -8.96 -1.18 -0.32
C THR A 26 -10.13 -0.84 -1.25
N LYS A 27 -10.39 -1.65 -2.29
CA LYS A 27 -11.50 -1.41 -3.21
C LYS A 27 -12.85 -1.41 -2.49
N ASN A 28 -13.10 -2.38 -1.60
CA ASN A 28 -14.33 -2.44 -0.83
C ASN A 28 -14.51 -1.19 0.06
N MET A 29 -13.43 -0.72 0.69
CA MET A 29 -13.46 0.50 1.49
C MET A 29 -13.70 1.77 0.65
N GLU A 30 -13.14 1.85 -0.56
CA GLU A 30 -13.43 2.95 -1.49
C GLU A 30 -14.89 2.96 -1.95
N GLU A 31 -15.49 1.77 -2.16
CA GLU A 31 -16.91 1.65 -2.52
C GLU A 31 -17.80 2.13 -1.37
N LEU A 32 -17.52 1.69 -0.12
CA LEU A 32 -18.21 2.18 1.07
C LEU A 32 -18.06 3.70 1.24
N PHE A 33 -16.85 4.22 1.04
CA PHE A 33 -16.57 5.65 1.08
C PHE A 33 -17.38 6.45 0.05
N LYS A 34 -17.53 5.94 -1.18
CA LYS A 34 -18.33 6.59 -2.23
C LYS A 34 -19.83 6.55 -1.93
N MET A 35 -20.32 5.49 -1.28
CA MET A 35 -21.72 5.37 -0.88
C MET A 35 -22.06 6.28 0.31
N ASP A 36 -21.10 6.51 1.21
CA ASP A 36 -21.26 7.39 2.36
C ASP A 36 -21.17 8.89 1.97
N LYS A 37 -22.20 9.38 1.26
CA LYS A 37 -22.27 10.75 0.72
C LYS A 37 -22.30 11.86 1.79
N TRP A 38 -22.65 11.54 3.03
CA TRP A 38 -22.87 12.52 4.12
C TRP A 38 -22.35 12.09 5.50
N GLY A 39 -21.62 10.98 5.60
CA GLY A 39 -21.27 10.42 6.90
C GLY A 39 -20.13 11.13 7.62
N LYS A 40 -20.27 11.13 8.94
CA LYS A 40 -19.27 11.60 9.91
C LYS A 40 -17.96 10.79 9.86
N ASP A 41 -17.94 9.70 9.10
CA ASP A 41 -16.88 8.69 9.10
C ASP A 41 -15.91 8.79 7.91
N LYS A 42 -16.02 9.83 7.06
CA LYS A 42 -15.06 10.12 5.98
C LYS A 42 -13.60 10.03 6.44
N THR A 43 -13.28 10.63 7.59
CA THR A 43 -11.92 10.59 8.15
C THR A 43 -11.47 9.15 8.47
N LEU A 44 -12.39 8.31 8.97
CA LEU A 44 -12.09 6.92 9.29
C LEU A 44 -11.81 6.11 8.01
N TYR A 45 -12.62 6.27 6.96
CA TYR A 45 -12.38 5.62 5.67
C TYR A 45 -11.03 6.02 5.08
N GLU A 46 -10.68 7.30 5.14
CA GLU A 46 -9.37 7.78 4.67
C GLU A 46 -8.22 7.18 5.47
N ILE A 47 -8.34 7.08 6.81
CA ILE A 47 -7.32 6.43 7.65
C ILE A 47 -7.14 4.96 7.27
N ILE A 48 -8.24 4.23 7.06
CA ILE A 48 -8.21 2.81 6.73
C ILE A 48 -7.58 2.59 5.35
N ILE A 49 -8.04 3.32 4.32
CA ILE A 49 -7.50 3.24 2.95
C ILE A 49 -6.00 3.55 2.95
N ASN A 50 -5.58 4.63 3.63
CA ASN A 50 -4.17 5.00 3.76
C ASN A 50 -3.34 3.93 4.49
N SER A 51 -3.93 3.21 5.45
CA SER A 51 -3.28 2.11 6.15
C SER A 51 -3.01 0.94 5.21
N TYR A 52 -4.02 0.54 4.42
CA TYR A 52 -3.89 -0.53 3.44
C TYR A 52 -2.88 -0.20 2.34
N GLU A 53 -2.88 1.03 1.82
CA GLU A 53 -1.90 1.48 0.82
C GLU A 53 -0.47 1.40 1.37
N ARG A 54 -0.21 1.86 2.59
CA ARG A 54 1.12 1.76 3.21
C ARG A 54 1.56 0.31 3.43
N HIS A 55 0.64 -0.56 3.83
CA HIS A 55 0.95 -1.97 4.01
C HIS A 55 1.35 -2.62 2.69
N ARG A 56 0.54 -2.40 1.64
CA ARG A 56 0.82 -2.88 0.29
C ARG A 56 2.18 -2.38 -0.23
N ASN A 57 2.47 -1.11 -0.01
CA ASN A 57 3.72 -0.48 -0.42
C ASN A 57 4.93 -1.12 0.27
N THR A 58 4.81 -1.44 1.55
CA THR A 58 5.86 -2.16 2.31
C THR A 58 6.10 -3.56 1.74
N LEU A 59 5.03 -4.30 1.41
CA LEU A 59 5.13 -5.64 0.84
C LEU A 59 5.80 -5.62 -0.54
N LYS A 60 5.42 -4.67 -1.41
CA LYS A 60 6.09 -4.47 -2.71
C LYS A 60 7.57 -4.14 -2.57
N ARG A 61 7.94 -3.39 -1.54
CA ARG A 61 9.34 -3.08 -1.24
C ARG A 61 10.13 -4.34 -0.86
N ILE A 62 9.55 -5.19 -0.02
CA ILE A 62 10.17 -6.48 0.36
C ILE A 62 10.30 -7.38 -0.87
N GLN A 63 9.27 -7.45 -1.72
CA GLN A 63 9.32 -8.19 -2.98
C GLN A 63 10.49 -7.73 -3.87
N LYS A 64 10.63 -6.43 -4.07
CA LYS A 64 11.76 -5.85 -4.82
C LYS A 64 13.13 -6.20 -4.23
N MET A 65 13.25 -6.21 -2.90
CA MET A 65 14.50 -6.61 -2.23
C MET A 65 14.84 -8.07 -2.49
N ILE A 66 13.83 -8.95 -2.49
CA ILE A 66 13.99 -10.38 -2.78
C ILE A 66 14.39 -10.59 -4.24
N GLU A 67 13.82 -9.81 -5.16
CA GLU A 67 14.10 -9.87 -6.60
C GLU A 67 15.44 -9.19 -6.98
N GLY A 68 16.12 -8.53 -6.03
CA GLY A 68 17.38 -7.83 -6.27
C GLY A 68 17.22 -6.48 -6.99
N GLU A 69 16.01 -5.92 -7.01
CA GLU A 69 15.72 -4.63 -7.64
C GLU A 69 16.14 -3.44 -6.76
N LYS A 70 16.36 -2.29 -7.40
CA LYS A 70 16.61 -1.03 -6.70
C LYS A 70 15.37 -0.57 -5.95
N VAL A 71 15.52 -0.39 -4.64
CA VAL A 71 14.47 0.16 -3.77
C VAL A 71 14.67 1.66 -3.59
N GLU A 72 13.72 2.46 -4.05
CA GLU A 72 13.73 3.91 -3.87
C GLU A 72 13.22 4.29 -2.46
N SER A 73 13.88 5.25 -1.82
CA SER A 73 13.69 5.59 -0.40
C SER A 73 12.46 6.45 -0.09
N GLY A 74 11.63 6.79 -1.08
CA GLY A 74 10.48 7.70 -0.89
C GLY A 74 9.09 7.08 -1.14
N LEU A 75 8.98 6.16 -2.10
CA LEU A 75 7.71 5.69 -2.70
C LEU A 75 6.80 4.84 -1.79
N TYR A 76 7.26 4.49 -0.58
CA TYR A 76 6.69 3.36 0.16
C TYR A 76 6.40 3.63 1.63
N THR A 77 6.66 4.85 2.13
CA THR A 77 6.37 5.25 3.52
C THR A 77 5.04 5.96 3.66
N LEU A 78 4.47 6.44 2.56
CA LEU A 78 3.28 7.26 2.48
C LEU A 78 2.22 6.56 1.62
N SER A 79 0.95 6.88 1.86
CA SER A 79 -0.13 6.52 0.94
C SER A 79 -0.01 7.38 -0.33
N ALA A 80 -0.55 6.94 -1.47
CA ALA A 80 -0.49 7.72 -2.71
C ALA A 80 -1.13 9.11 -2.52
N LYS A 81 -2.19 9.17 -1.70
CA LYS A 81 -2.80 10.43 -1.27
C LYS A 81 -1.84 11.30 -0.46
N SER A 82 -1.15 10.74 0.53
CA SER A 82 -0.17 11.49 1.33
C SER A 82 1.02 11.98 0.50
N GLU A 83 1.48 11.21 -0.48
CA GLU A 83 2.53 11.65 -1.41
C GLU A 83 2.05 12.82 -2.26
N ILE A 84 0.85 12.73 -2.84
CA ILE A 84 0.26 13.81 -3.63
C ILE A 84 0.03 15.05 -2.78
N ASP A 85 -0.49 14.91 -1.57
CA ASP A 85 -0.74 16.04 -0.67
C ASP A 85 0.57 16.74 -0.27
N MET A 86 1.64 15.98 0.00
CA MET A 86 2.98 16.54 0.26
C MET A 86 3.57 17.25 -0.97
N ILE A 87 3.38 16.68 -2.17
CA ILE A 87 3.83 17.32 -3.41
C ILE A 87 3.05 18.62 -3.64
N LYS A 88 1.73 18.62 -3.45
CA LYS A 88 0.88 19.82 -3.56
C LYS A 88 1.30 20.91 -2.58
N GLU A 89 1.47 20.58 -1.30
CA GLU A 89 1.92 21.54 -0.29
C GLU A 89 3.26 22.18 -0.66
N ARG A 90 4.17 21.40 -1.27
CA ARG A 90 5.47 21.89 -1.72
C ARG A 90 5.38 22.79 -2.95
N ILE A 91 4.46 22.51 -3.88
CA ILE A 91 4.20 23.35 -5.07
C ILE A 91 3.50 24.65 -4.67
N GLU A 92 2.55 24.63 -3.74
CA GLU A 92 1.81 25.82 -3.27
C GLU A 92 2.68 26.80 -2.48
N LYS A 93 3.83 26.35 -1.95
CA LYS A 93 4.80 27.18 -1.24
C LYS A 93 5.88 27.80 -2.15
N LEU A 94 5.85 27.53 -3.46
CA LEU A 94 6.72 28.15 -4.48
C LEU A 94 6.02 29.36 -5.11
#